data_AF-A0A965LL19-F1
#
_entry.id   AF-A0A965LL19-F1
#
_cell.length_a   1.000
_cell.length_b   1.000
_cell.length_c   1.000
_cell.angle_alpha   90.00
_cell.angle_beta   90.00
_cell.angle_gamma   90.00
#
_symmetry.space_group_name_H-M   'P 1'
#
loop_
_entity.id
_entity.type
_entity.pdbx_description
1 polymer ?
#
loop_
_entity_poly.entity_id
_entity_poly.type
_entity_poly.pdbx_seq_one_letter_code
_entity_poly.pdbx_strand_id
1 'polypeptide(L)'
;MSKSVSLEAFGLSKEFGYMQHSDPVASLSDANAAWDEMARNLPKYLMGSDFRSRVKSLPPFKMDALTSEGEVRRAMLALSYIGMAYQWSEYQAAHLIPAVLAKPWYELGVKVGRPPILSYVSYSIDNWYRLDPKKEIECGNIALLQCFLGGQDEEWFILIHIDIEKK
;
A
#
# COMPACT_ATOMS: atom_id res chain seq x y z
N MET A 1 -11.42 -10.42 39.98
CA MET A 1 -10.33 -10.91 39.11
C MET A 1 -10.27 -10.00 37.89
N SER A 2 -9.17 -9.28 37.65
CA SER A 2 -9.01 -8.49 36.42
C SER A 2 -8.80 -9.44 35.24
N LYS A 3 -9.56 -9.27 34.17
CA LYS A 3 -9.33 -9.98 32.90
C LYS A 3 -7.90 -9.71 32.46
N SER A 4 -7.11 -10.74 32.13
CA SER A 4 -5.79 -10.51 31.55
C SER A 4 -5.98 -9.85 30.18
N VAL A 5 -5.18 -8.83 29.90
CA VAL A 5 -5.17 -8.15 28.61
C VAL A 5 -4.49 -9.08 27.61
N SER A 6 -5.10 -9.30 26.44
CA SER A 6 -4.51 -10.00 25.29
C SER A 6 -4.11 -8.95 24.26
N LEU A 7 -2.88 -9.06 23.73
CA LEU A 7 -2.36 -8.14 22.71
C LEU A 7 -3.13 -8.30 21.39
N GLU A 8 -3.50 -9.52 21.07
CA GLU A 8 -4.20 -9.91 19.85
C GLU A 8 -5.57 -9.24 19.76
N ALA A 9 -6.24 -9.02 20.90
CA ALA A 9 -7.49 -8.28 20.97
C ALA A 9 -7.37 -6.81 20.52
N PHE A 10 -6.15 -6.28 20.46
CA PHE A 10 -5.81 -4.93 19.97
C PHE A 10 -5.05 -4.96 18.64
N GLY A 11 -4.97 -6.12 17.97
CA GLY A 11 -4.23 -6.29 16.72
C GLY A 11 -2.72 -6.21 16.89
N LEU A 12 -2.21 -6.54 18.08
CA LEU A 12 -0.79 -6.54 18.42
C LEU A 12 -0.25 -7.96 18.55
N SER A 13 1.03 -8.15 18.23
CA SER A 13 1.81 -9.29 18.70
C SER A 13 3.07 -8.87 19.45
N LYS A 14 3.59 -9.80 20.26
CA LYS A 14 4.83 -9.59 20.99
C LYS A 14 6.05 -9.43 20.07
N GLU A 15 6.01 -10.07 18.90
CA GLU A 15 7.15 -10.10 17.97
C GLU A 15 7.09 -8.98 16.92
N PHE A 16 5.90 -8.61 16.47
CA PHE A 16 5.72 -7.67 15.35
C PHE A 16 5.03 -6.38 15.74
N GLY A 17 4.62 -6.22 17.01
CA GLY A 17 3.85 -5.04 17.42
C GLY A 17 2.58 -4.93 16.55
N TYR A 18 2.41 -3.78 15.88
CA TYR A 18 1.32 -3.53 14.94
C TYR A 18 1.62 -4.00 13.50
N MET A 19 2.84 -4.48 13.24
CA MET A 19 3.17 -5.06 11.95
C MET A 19 2.44 -6.39 11.75
N GLN A 20 2.17 -6.70 10.48
CA GLN A 20 1.65 -7.99 10.09
C GLN A 20 2.62 -9.13 10.40
N HIS A 21 2.08 -10.31 10.70
CA HIS A 21 2.85 -11.50 11.09
C HIS A 21 3.38 -12.30 9.89
N SER A 22 3.20 -11.77 8.68
CA SER A 22 3.62 -12.38 7.42
C SER A 22 4.12 -11.30 6.47
N ASP A 23 5.00 -11.67 5.55
CA ASP A 23 5.50 -10.73 4.54
C ASP A 23 4.33 -10.18 3.70
N PRO A 24 4.35 -8.89 3.32
CA PRO A 24 3.27 -8.31 2.55
C PRO A 24 3.12 -8.99 1.19
N VAL A 25 1.88 -9.12 0.72
CA VAL A 25 1.61 -9.64 -0.63
C VAL A 25 2.16 -8.67 -1.67
N ALA A 26 3.07 -9.15 -2.52
CA ALA A 26 3.80 -8.31 -3.46
C ALA A 26 3.01 -7.91 -4.73
N SER A 27 1.96 -8.65 -5.08
CA SER A 27 1.20 -8.43 -6.33
C SER A 27 -0.25 -8.87 -6.17
N LEU A 28 -1.16 -8.17 -6.86
CA LEU A 28 -2.56 -8.59 -6.99
C LEU A 28 -2.71 -9.68 -8.04
N SER A 29 -3.80 -10.44 -7.98
CA SER A 29 -4.18 -11.43 -8.98
C SER A 29 -4.45 -10.82 -10.37
N ASP A 30 -4.48 -11.66 -11.40
CA ASP A 30 -4.69 -11.27 -12.80
C ASP A 30 -5.95 -10.42 -13.02
N ALA A 31 -6.98 -10.65 -12.22
CA ALA A 31 -8.22 -9.88 -12.25
C ALA A 31 -8.02 -8.37 -11.99
N ASN A 32 -6.94 -8.00 -11.28
CA ASN A 32 -6.55 -6.62 -10.96
C ASN A 32 -5.13 -6.27 -11.46
N ALA A 33 -4.58 -7.02 -12.43
CA ALA A 33 -3.21 -6.83 -12.91
C ALA A 33 -2.91 -5.39 -13.39
N ALA A 34 -3.85 -4.74 -14.08
CA ALA A 34 -3.67 -3.37 -14.56
C ALA A 34 -3.49 -2.34 -13.42
N TRP A 35 -4.18 -2.56 -12.29
CA TRP A 35 -4.04 -1.72 -11.10
C TRP A 35 -2.72 -1.96 -10.39
N ASP A 36 -2.31 -3.22 -10.29
CA ASP A 36 -1.03 -3.61 -9.70
C ASP A 36 0.17 -3.12 -10.52
N GLU A 37 0.08 -3.18 -11.86
CA GLU A 37 1.08 -2.62 -12.78
C GLU A 37 1.16 -1.10 -12.68
N MET A 38 0.01 -0.41 -12.67
CA MET A 38 -0.08 1.04 -12.49
C MET A 38 0.62 1.48 -11.19
N ALA A 39 0.36 0.74 -10.11
CA ALA A 39 0.99 0.97 -8.82
C ALA A 39 2.50 0.70 -8.92
N ARG A 40 2.96 -0.51 -9.29
CA ARG A 40 4.39 -0.85 -9.31
C ARG A 40 5.24 0.05 -10.21
N ASN A 41 4.68 0.55 -11.31
CA ASN A 41 5.38 1.46 -12.23
C ASN A 41 5.05 2.94 -12.00
N LEU A 42 4.45 3.28 -10.85
CA LEU A 42 4.06 4.65 -10.50
C LEU A 42 5.16 5.70 -10.75
N PRO A 43 6.44 5.48 -10.34
CA PRO A 43 7.51 6.43 -10.64
C PRO A 43 7.68 6.72 -12.13
N LYS A 44 7.54 5.70 -12.97
CA LYS A 44 7.67 5.85 -14.43
C LYS A 44 6.46 6.59 -15.01
N TYR A 45 5.26 6.30 -14.54
CA TYR A 45 4.05 6.97 -15.04
C TYR A 45 3.94 8.42 -14.61
N LEU A 46 4.52 8.81 -13.46
CA LEU A 46 4.59 10.19 -13.02
C LEU A 46 5.57 11.06 -13.81
N MET A 47 6.47 10.47 -14.60
CA MET A 47 7.33 11.22 -15.53
C MET A 47 6.56 11.79 -16.73
N GLY A 48 5.40 11.23 -17.06
CA GLY A 48 4.54 11.69 -18.15
C GLY A 48 3.54 12.75 -17.70
N SER A 49 2.99 13.49 -18.67
CA SER A 49 1.91 14.46 -18.43
C SER A 49 0.49 13.85 -18.48
N ASP A 50 0.39 12.53 -18.65
CA ASP A 50 -0.88 11.82 -18.89
C ASP A 50 -1.32 10.92 -17.73
N PHE A 51 -0.68 11.03 -16.55
CA PHE A 51 -0.98 10.17 -15.38
C PHE A 51 -2.47 10.11 -15.04
N ARG A 52 -3.14 11.27 -14.94
CA ARG A 52 -4.59 11.32 -14.64
C ARG A 52 -5.43 10.67 -15.73
N SER A 53 -5.01 10.76 -16.99
CA SER A 53 -5.69 10.12 -18.13
C SER A 53 -5.54 8.58 -18.05
N ARG A 54 -4.34 8.10 -17.72
CA ARG A 54 -4.08 6.66 -17.50
C ARG A 54 -4.98 6.08 -16.42
N VAL A 55 -5.08 6.74 -15.27
CA VAL A 55 -5.96 6.31 -14.16
C VAL A 55 -7.42 6.23 -14.60
N LYS A 56 -7.92 7.24 -15.34
CA LYS A 56 -9.30 7.24 -15.87
C LYS A 56 -9.58 6.10 -16.85
N SER A 57 -8.53 5.56 -17.48
CA SER A 57 -8.61 4.52 -18.51
C SER A 57 -8.43 3.11 -17.94
N LEU A 58 -8.21 2.97 -16.63
CA LEU A 58 -8.07 1.68 -15.99
C LEU A 58 -9.37 0.86 -16.07
N PRO A 59 -9.29 -0.47 -16.19
CA PRO A 59 -10.47 -1.31 -16.15
C PRO A 59 -11.13 -1.26 -14.75
N PRO A 60 -12.44 -1.59 -14.65
CA PRO A 60 -13.10 -1.68 -13.35
C PRO A 60 -12.34 -2.61 -12.39
N PHE A 61 -12.05 -2.12 -11.19
CA PHE A 61 -11.42 -2.89 -10.13
C PHE A 61 -12.32 -4.05 -9.69
N LYS A 62 -11.75 -5.25 -9.56
CA LYS A 62 -12.45 -6.50 -9.20
C LYS A 62 -12.29 -6.76 -7.70
N MET A 63 -13.23 -6.25 -6.91
CA MET A 63 -13.23 -6.39 -5.45
C MET A 63 -13.44 -7.85 -5.00
N ASP A 64 -14.23 -8.60 -5.75
CA ASP A 64 -14.53 -10.03 -5.56
C ASP A 64 -13.33 -10.95 -5.79
N ALA A 65 -12.31 -10.48 -6.51
CA ALA A 65 -11.07 -11.21 -6.73
C ALA A 65 -10.07 -11.13 -5.56
N LEU A 66 -10.37 -10.37 -4.50
CA LEU A 66 -9.53 -10.28 -3.30
C LEU A 66 -9.90 -11.40 -2.33
N THR A 67 -9.10 -12.46 -2.29
CA THR A 67 -9.39 -13.72 -1.59
C THR A 67 -8.73 -13.83 -0.21
N SER A 68 -7.75 -12.99 0.09
CA SER A 68 -7.02 -12.98 1.37
C SER A 68 -6.87 -11.59 1.97
N GLU A 69 -6.57 -11.52 3.27
CA GLU A 69 -6.27 -10.25 3.95
C GLU A 69 -5.02 -9.57 3.35
N GLY A 70 -4.02 -10.35 2.95
CA GLY A 70 -2.83 -9.85 2.28
C GLY A 70 -3.15 -9.18 0.93
N GLU A 71 -4.04 -9.77 0.13
CA GLU A 71 -4.51 -9.15 -1.12
C GLU A 71 -5.32 -7.88 -0.86
N VAL A 72 -6.13 -7.84 0.20
CA VAL A 72 -6.86 -6.62 0.61
C VAL A 72 -5.89 -5.51 1.02
N ARG A 73 -4.83 -5.83 1.78
CA ARG A 73 -3.77 -4.87 2.16
C ARG A 73 -3.00 -4.38 0.95
N ARG A 74 -2.58 -5.27 0.05
CA ARG A 74 -1.90 -4.91 -1.20
C ARG A 74 -2.76 -4.01 -2.08
N ALA A 75 -4.06 -4.30 -2.18
CA ALA A 75 -4.99 -3.46 -2.93
C ALA A 75 -5.15 -2.08 -2.31
N MET A 76 -5.29 -1.99 -0.98
CA MET A 76 -5.35 -0.72 -0.27
C MET A 76 -4.06 0.10 -0.44
N LEU A 77 -2.89 -0.54 -0.37
CA LEU A 77 -1.59 0.06 -0.68
C LEU A 77 -1.58 0.65 -2.10
N ALA A 78 -1.90 -0.17 -3.10
CA ALA A 78 -1.88 0.23 -4.51
C ALA A 78 -2.81 1.40 -4.80
N LEU A 79 -4.09 1.31 -4.39
CA LEU A 79 -5.05 2.39 -4.62
C LEU A 79 -4.72 3.66 -3.84
N SER A 80 -4.11 3.55 -2.66
CA SER A 80 -3.71 4.72 -1.87
C SER A 80 -2.57 5.50 -2.51
N TYR A 81 -1.56 4.81 -3.05
CA TYR A 81 -0.49 5.46 -3.80
C TYR A 81 -1.00 6.05 -5.12
N ILE A 82 -1.80 5.31 -5.88
CA ILE A 82 -2.40 5.83 -7.12
C ILE A 82 -3.29 7.06 -6.83
N GLY A 83 -4.06 7.03 -5.75
CA GLY A 83 -4.96 8.12 -5.37
C GLY A 83 -4.23 9.38 -4.92
N MET A 84 -3.20 9.23 -4.08
CA MET A 84 -2.34 10.36 -3.70
C MET A 84 -1.56 10.90 -4.90
N ALA A 85 -1.06 10.02 -5.78
CA ALA A 85 -0.44 10.45 -7.02
C ALA A 85 -1.42 11.20 -7.91
N TYR A 86 -2.65 10.71 -8.09
CA TYR A 86 -3.66 11.38 -8.92
C TYR A 86 -3.98 12.79 -8.40
N GLN A 87 -4.05 12.93 -7.07
CA GLN A 87 -4.27 14.20 -6.40
C GLN A 87 -3.16 15.21 -6.75
N TRP A 88 -1.90 14.78 -6.77
CA TRP A 88 -0.71 15.66 -6.81
C TRP A 88 0.16 15.54 -8.08
N SER A 89 -0.22 14.75 -9.08
CA SER A 89 0.59 14.45 -10.28
C SER A 89 0.75 15.62 -11.26
N GLU A 90 0.00 16.71 -11.07
CA GLU A 90 0.04 17.88 -11.93
C GLU A 90 0.23 19.13 -11.07
N TYR A 91 0.59 20.25 -11.70
CA TYR A 91 0.81 21.52 -11.01
C TYR A 91 -0.40 21.95 -10.15
N GLN A 92 -1.61 21.73 -10.65
CA GLN A 92 -2.84 21.96 -9.89
C GLN A 92 -3.34 20.65 -9.29
N ALA A 93 -3.65 20.70 -8.00
CA ALA A 93 -4.26 19.62 -7.26
C ALA A 93 -5.58 19.17 -7.92
N ALA A 94 -5.87 17.87 -7.91
CA ALA A 94 -7.16 17.39 -8.38
C ALA A 94 -8.27 17.82 -7.40
N HIS A 95 -9.39 18.31 -7.91
CA HIS A 95 -10.57 18.57 -7.07
C HIS A 95 -11.63 17.46 -7.16
N LEU A 96 -11.42 16.51 -8.08
CA LEU A 96 -12.32 15.38 -8.30
C LEU A 96 -11.52 14.13 -8.64
N ILE A 97 -11.70 13.09 -7.83
CA ILE A 97 -11.18 11.75 -8.10
C ILE A 97 -12.21 10.99 -8.95
N PRO A 98 -11.83 10.40 -10.09
CA PRO A 98 -12.77 9.74 -10.98
C PRO A 98 -13.37 8.50 -10.33
N ALA A 99 -14.64 8.19 -10.64
CA ALA A 99 -15.38 7.09 -10.03
C ALA A 99 -14.69 5.72 -10.16
N VAL A 100 -13.92 5.51 -11.24
CA VAL A 100 -13.14 4.28 -11.48
C VAL A 100 -12.10 4.00 -10.39
N LEU A 101 -11.59 5.06 -9.73
CA LEU A 101 -10.66 4.99 -8.60
C LEU A 101 -11.38 5.24 -7.27
N ALA A 102 -12.25 6.26 -7.20
CA ALA A 102 -12.87 6.68 -5.94
C ALA A 102 -13.75 5.58 -5.32
N LYS A 103 -14.52 4.85 -6.14
CA LYS A 103 -15.42 3.79 -5.65
C LYS A 103 -14.67 2.61 -5.02
N PRO A 104 -13.76 1.91 -5.72
CA PRO A 104 -13.07 0.78 -5.12
C PRO A 104 -12.17 1.20 -3.95
N TRP A 105 -11.59 2.40 -3.98
CA TRP A 105 -10.78 2.89 -2.87
C TRP A 105 -11.61 3.17 -1.62
N TYR A 106 -12.80 3.76 -1.77
CA TYR A 106 -13.74 3.93 -0.68
C TYR A 106 -14.22 2.58 -0.12
N GLU A 107 -14.62 1.65 -0.99
CA GLU A 107 -15.06 0.31 -0.59
C GLU A 107 -13.97 -0.46 0.17
N LEU A 108 -12.72 -0.38 -0.30
CA LEU A 108 -11.57 -0.95 0.42
C LEU A 108 -11.34 -0.23 1.76
N GLY A 109 -11.45 1.10 1.78
CA GLY A 109 -11.35 1.90 2.99
C GLY A 109 -12.34 1.43 4.07
N VAL A 110 -13.61 1.25 3.69
CA VAL A 110 -14.64 0.68 4.58
C VAL A 110 -14.24 -0.72 5.05
N LYS A 111 -13.78 -1.59 4.14
CA LYS A 111 -13.37 -2.97 4.45
C LYS A 111 -12.21 -3.03 5.45
N VAL A 112 -11.23 -2.13 5.34
CA VAL A 112 -10.06 -2.06 6.24
C VAL A 112 -10.25 -1.13 7.43
N GLY A 113 -11.43 -0.52 7.58
CA GLY A 113 -11.74 0.43 8.66
C GLY A 113 -10.94 1.73 8.62
N ARG A 114 -10.50 2.19 7.43
CA ARG A 114 -9.69 3.41 7.26
C ARG A 114 -10.27 4.30 6.14
N PRO A 115 -10.13 5.63 6.22
CA PRO A 115 -10.52 6.49 5.11
C PRO A 115 -9.69 6.17 3.84
N PRO A 116 -10.21 6.46 2.63
CA PRO A 116 -9.49 6.31 1.37
C PRO A 116 -8.39 7.37 1.25
N ILE A 117 -7.31 7.17 1.99
CA ILE A 117 -6.12 8.01 2.06
C ILE A 117 -4.89 7.11 2.29
N LEU A 118 -3.71 7.60 1.88
CA LEU A 118 -2.46 6.95 2.23
C LEU A 118 -2.15 7.13 3.72
N SER A 119 -2.58 6.16 4.51
CA SER A 119 -2.29 6.06 5.94
C SER A 119 -0.90 5.45 6.20
N TYR A 120 -0.37 5.64 7.41
CA TYR A 120 0.91 5.03 7.83
C TYR A 120 0.99 3.51 7.58
N VAL A 121 -0.10 2.79 7.83
CA VAL A 121 -0.18 1.34 7.59
C VAL A 121 0.08 1.00 6.12
N SER A 122 -0.54 1.74 5.19
CA SER A 122 -0.33 1.52 3.75
C SER A 122 0.93 2.20 3.23
N TYR A 123 1.47 3.19 3.92
CA TYR A 123 2.71 3.87 3.53
C TYR A 123 3.96 3.06 3.91
N SER A 124 3.90 2.38 5.06
CA SER A 124 5.05 1.71 5.69
C SER A 124 4.78 0.24 6.02
N ILE A 125 3.88 -0.06 6.96
CA ILE A 125 3.68 -1.42 7.51
C ILE A 125 3.36 -2.49 6.43
N ASP A 126 2.56 -2.12 5.42
CA ASP A 126 2.17 -2.99 4.32
C ASP A 126 3.09 -2.85 3.08
N ASN A 127 4.11 -1.99 3.11
CA ASN A 127 4.87 -1.55 1.93
C ASN A 127 6.32 -2.04 1.91
N TRP A 128 6.57 -3.33 2.04
CA TRP A 128 7.94 -3.86 1.98
C TRP A 128 8.00 -5.30 1.48
N TYR A 129 9.20 -5.73 1.11
CA TYR A 129 9.54 -7.12 0.89
C TYR A 129 11.00 -7.36 1.31
N ARG A 130 11.35 -8.61 1.62
CA ARG A 130 12.75 -8.99 1.89
C ARG A 130 13.52 -9.20 0.60
N LEU A 131 14.76 -8.67 0.56
CA LEU A 131 15.75 -8.98 -0.46
C LEU A 131 16.19 -10.45 -0.35
N ASP A 132 16.45 -10.93 0.88
CA ASP A 132 16.63 -12.34 1.20
C ASP A 132 15.51 -12.80 2.16
N PRO A 133 14.55 -13.63 1.70
CA PRO A 133 13.45 -14.13 2.53
C PRO A 133 13.87 -14.93 3.77
N LYS A 134 15.14 -15.36 3.84
CA LYS A 134 15.68 -16.13 4.98
C LYS A 134 16.30 -15.26 6.06
N LYS A 135 16.38 -13.95 5.86
CA LYS A 135 16.98 -12.99 6.79
C LYS A 135 15.92 -12.13 7.48
N GLU A 136 16.33 -11.41 8.51
CA GLU A 136 15.46 -10.58 9.35
C GLU A 136 14.83 -9.40 8.59
N ILE A 137 13.77 -8.83 9.16
CA ILE A 137 13.17 -7.57 8.68
C ILE A 137 13.99 -6.42 9.27
N GLU A 138 15.01 -5.97 8.54
CA GLU A 138 15.89 -4.89 8.96
C GLU A 138 16.40 -4.09 7.76
N CYS A 139 16.76 -2.83 8.00
CA CYS A 139 17.42 -1.99 6.99
C CYS A 139 18.63 -2.71 6.39
N GLY A 140 18.72 -2.75 5.07
CA GLY A 140 19.72 -3.52 4.32
C GLY A 140 19.25 -4.91 3.86
N ASN A 141 18.16 -5.43 4.41
CA ASN A 141 17.49 -6.65 3.91
C ASN A 141 16.04 -6.44 3.45
N ILE A 142 15.46 -5.25 3.62
CA ILE A 142 14.13 -4.91 3.11
C ILE A 142 14.18 -3.80 2.04
N ALA A 143 13.18 -3.79 1.15
CA ALA A 143 12.95 -2.77 0.13
C ALA A 143 11.45 -2.53 -0.06
N LEU A 144 11.05 -1.39 -0.63
CA LEU A 144 9.65 -1.03 -0.76
C LEU A 144 8.97 -1.74 -1.93
N LEU A 145 7.71 -2.15 -1.73
CA LEU A 145 6.86 -2.64 -2.82
C LEU A 145 6.40 -1.50 -3.75
N GLN A 146 6.33 -0.28 -3.21
CA GLN A 146 5.69 0.86 -3.84
C GLN A 146 6.39 2.16 -3.47
N CYS A 147 6.76 2.94 -4.49
CA CYS A 147 7.31 4.28 -4.37
C CYS A 147 6.49 5.27 -5.19
N PHE A 148 6.55 6.56 -4.85
CA PHE A 148 6.06 7.64 -5.70
C PHE A 148 7.05 7.97 -6.80
N LEU A 149 8.27 8.37 -6.44
CA LEU A 149 9.33 8.76 -7.38
C LEU A 149 10.50 7.77 -7.35
N GLY A 150 10.56 6.93 -6.33
CA GLY A 150 11.64 5.99 -6.10
C GLY A 150 12.94 6.70 -5.70
N GLY A 151 14.03 5.95 -5.76
CA GLY A 151 15.35 6.43 -5.35
C GLY A 151 15.64 6.15 -3.88
N GLN A 152 16.92 6.24 -3.53
CA GLN A 152 17.39 5.82 -2.20
C GLN A 152 16.79 6.66 -1.08
N ASP A 153 16.56 7.95 -1.30
CA ASP A 153 16.01 8.84 -0.27
C ASP A 153 14.58 8.46 0.14
N GLU A 154 13.71 8.15 -0.84
CA GLU A 154 12.33 7.71 -0.54
C GLU A 154 12.31 6.33 0.13
N GLU A 155 13.11 5.39 -0.38
CA GLU A 155 13.28 4.06 0.21
C GLU A 155 13.71 4.17 1.68
N TRP A 156 14.82 4.85 1.96
CA TRP A 156 15.34 4.99 3.31
C TRP A 156 14.38 5.71 4.26
N PHE A 157 13.66 6.73 3.78
CA PHE A 157 12.68 7.44 4.60
C PHE A 157 11.57 6.51 5.12
N ILE A 158 11.14 5.53 4.33
CA ILE A 158 10.06 4.62 4.72
C ILE A 158 10.60 3.37 5.44
N LEU A 159 11.69 2.77 4.95
CA LEU A 159 12.24 1.53 5.50
C LEU A 159 12.72 1.70 6.95
N ILE A 160 13.22 2.89 7.33
CA ILE A 160 13.63 3.14 8.71
C ILE A 160 12.46 3.05 9.70
N HIS A 161 11.25 3.44 9.28
CA HIS A 161 10.06 3.31 10.11
C HIS A 161 9.73 1.83 10.34
N ILE A 162 9.86 1.01 9.31
CA ILE A 162 9.62 -0.44 9.40
C ILE A 162 10.64 -1.11 10.34
N ASP A 163 11.91 -0.75 10.23
CA ASP A 163 12.97 -1.25 11.11
C ASP A 163 12.76 -0.82 12.57
N ILE A 164 12.24 0.39 12.81
CA ILE A 164 11.88 0.86 14.16
C ILE A 164 10.65 0.11 14.71
N GLU A 165 9.59 -0.06 13.93
CA GLU A 165 8.37 -0.76 14.37
C GLU A 165 8.61 -2.25 14.67
N LYS A 166 9.63 -2.86 14.05
CA LYS A 166 9.98 -4.27 14.28
C LYS A 166 10.74 -4.50 15.59
N LYS A 167 11.36 -3.45 16.15
CA LYS A 167 12.25 -3.50 17.33
C LYS A 167 11.49 -3.26 18.63
#